data_AF-A0A455QLK4-F1
#
_entry.id   AF-A0A455QLK4-F1
#
_cell.length_a   1.000
_cell.length_b   1.000
_cell.length_c   1.000
_cell.angle_alpha   90.00
_cell.angle_beta   90.00
_cell.angle_gamma   90.00
#
_symmetry.space_group_name_H-M   'P 1'
#
loop_
_entity.id
_entity.type
_entity.pdbx_description
1 polymer ?
#
loop_
_entity_poly.entity_id
_entity_poly.type
_entity_poly.pdbx_seq_one_letter_code
_entity_poly.pdbx_strand_id
1 'polypeptide(L)'
;LPYGWGTGGMQLTAAILGDDDVLKVIDQGADDTTNAVSIRRFFARTAGVATTEATPDATVIQTRHRIPETPLQAGQIVVYQVPIPEPLRFIEPSETETRTMHALNDYGVMHVKL
;
A
#
# COMPACT_ATOMS: atom_id res chain seq x y z
N LEU A 1 -6.92 -12.94 5.17
CA LEU A 1 -7.45 -12.22 3.99
C LEU A 1 -7.02 -12.98 2.74
N PRO A 2 -7.90 -13.18 1.75
CA PRO A 2 -7.53 -13.84 0.50
C PRO A 2 -6.46 -13.06 -0.26
N TYR A 3 -5.67 -13.73 -1.11
CA TYR A 3 -4.81 -13.03 -2.07
C TYR A 3 -5.63 -12.04 -2.91
N GLY A 4 -5.06 -10.86 -3.20
CA GLY A 4 -5.75 -9.76 -3.87
C GLY A 4 -6.47 -8.77 -2.94
N TRP A 5 -6.63 -9.09 -1.66
CA TRP A 5 -7.23 -8.21 -0.65
C TRP A 5 -6.18 -7.47 0.20
N GLY A 6 -5.02 -7.17 -0.41
CA GLY A 6 -4.01 -6.32 0.21
C GLY A 6 -3.07 -7.01 1.22
N THR A 7 -2.89 -8.32 1.10
CA THR A 7 -2.00 -9.12 1.99
C THR A 7 -0.55 -8.63 1.99
N GLY A 8 -0.01 -8.17 0.86
CA GLY A 8 1.34 -7.59 0.81
C GLY A 8 1.47 -6.33 1.67
N GLY A 9 0.47 -5.43 1.62
CA GLY A 9 0.43 -4.26 2.48
C GLY A 9 0.35 -4.63 3.96
N MET A 10 -0.47 -5.63 4.31
CA MET A 10 -0.53 -6.11 5.69
C MET A 10 0.79 -6.72 6.17
N GLN A 11 1.51 -7.47 5.33
CA GLN A 11 2.80 -8.05 5.72
C GLN A 11 3.83 -6.95 6.00
N LEU A 12 3.89 -5.92 5.16
CA LEU A 12 4.75 -4.76 5.38
C LEU A 12 4.36 -4.03 6.66
N THR A 13 3.08 -3.71 6.84
CA THR A 13 2.58 -3.05 8.06
C THR A 13 2.88 -3.87 9.31
N ALA A 14 2.71 -5.18 9.28
CA ALA A 14 3.07 -6.06 10.40
C ALA A 14 4.58 -6.09 10.70
N ALA A 15 5.43 -5.92 9.68
CA ALA A 15 6.88 -5.95 9.83
C ALA A 15 7.48 -4.63 10.34
N ILE A 16 6.77 -3.51 10.19
CA ILE A 16 7.26 -2.17 10.56
C ILE A 16 6.56 -1.56 11.77
N LEU A 17 5.36 -2.03 12.13
CA LEU A 17 4.63 -1.51 13.28
C LEU A 17 5.40 -1.79 14.59
N GLY A 18 5.57 -0.74 15.39
CA GLY A 18 5.98 -0.80 16.80
C GLY A 18 4.81 -0.53 17.75
N ASP A 19 5.07 -0.70 19.05
CA ASP A 19 4.05 -0.58 20.11
C ASP A 19 3.49 0.85 20.26
N ASP A 20 4.31 1.87 19.96
CA ASP A 20 3.95 3.29 20.08
C ASP A 20 3.38 3.89 18.78
N ASP A 21 3.22 3.08 17.73
CA ASP A 21 2.68 3.56 16.47
C ASP A 21 1.18 3.89 16.57
N VAL A 22 0.73 4.78 15.68
CA VAL A 22 -0.69 5.09 15.46
C VAL A 22 -1.02 4.73 14.02
N LEU A 23 -1.83 3.69 13.85
CA LEU A 23 -2.19 3.16 12.54
C LEU A 23 -3.44 3.84 11.97
N LYS A 24 -3.31 4.41 10.77
CA LYS A 24 -4.43 4.77 9.90
C LYS A 24 -4.54 3.77 8.76
N VAL A 25 -5.76 3.34 8.43
CA VAL A 25 -6.01 2.45 7.29
C VAL A 25 -7.12 3.01 6.43
N ILE A 26 -6.85 3.20 5.14
CA ILE A 26 -7.81 3.70 4.16
C ILE A 26 -7.87 2.80 2.92
N ASP A 27 -9.06 2.68 2.33
CA ASP A 27 -9.26 2.09 1.01
C ASP A 27 -10.21 2.99 0.23
N GLN A 28 -9.85 3.31 -1.02
CA GLN A 28 -10.47 4.38 -1.82
C GLN A 28 -10.46 5.77 -1.14
N GLY A 29 -9.55 5.97 -0.18
CA GLY A 29 -9.43 7.23 0.57
C GLY A 29 -10.33 7.32 1.81
N ALA A 30 -11.10 6.27 2.12
CA ALA A 30 -12.01 6.25 3.25
C ALA A 30 -11.64 5.17 4.26
N ASP A 31 -11.76 5.53 5.55
CA ASP A 31 -11.45 4.69 6.70
C ASP A 31 -12.54 3.65 7.01
N ASP A 32 -13.75 3.85 6.52
CA ASP A 32 -14.97 3.08 6.86
C ASP A 32 -15.34 2.02 5.81
N THR A 33 -14.57 1.90 4.74
CA THR A 33 -14.75 0.81 3.77
C THR A 33 -14.50 -0.55 4.40
N THR A 34 -15.19 -1.59 3.91
CA THR A 34 -15.15 -2.94 4.48
C THR A 34 -13.73 -3.48 4.65
N ASN A 35 -12.86 -3.24 3.66
CA ASN A 35 -11.48 -3.69 3.70
C ASN A 35 -10.63 -2.89 4.69
N ALA A 36 -10.76 -1.56 4.71
CA ALA A 36 -10.03 -0.70 5.65
C ALA A 36 -10.41 -1.01 7.11
N VAL A 37 -11.71 -1.16 7.40
CA VAL A 37 -12.22 -1.54 8.72
C VAL A 37 -11.70 -2.92 9.12
N SER A 38 -11.72 -3.89 8.21
CA SER A 38 -11.24 -5.26 8.47
C SER A 38 -9.75 -5.27 8.86
N ILE A 39 -8.91 -4.57 8.09
CA ILE A 39 -7.46 -4.49 8.33
C ILE A 39 -7.17 -3.71 9.62
N ARG A 40 -7.81 -2.56 9.83
CA ARG A 40 -7.62 -1.75 11.05
C ARG A 40 -7.98 -2.54 12.30
N ARG A 41 -9.13 -3.23 12.29
CA ARG A 41 -9.55 -4.09 13.41
C ARG A 41 -8.64 -5.30 13.60
N PHE A 42 -8.09 -5.87 12.53
CA PHE A 42 -7.11 -6.94 12.63
C PHE A 42 -5.91 -6.47 13.45
N PHE A 43 -5.25 -5.37 13.06
CA PHE A 43 -4.08 -4.87 13.78
C PHE A 43 -4.38 -4.35 15.18
N ALA A 44 -5.50 -3.64 15.38
CA ALA A 44 -5.93 -3.23 16.71
C ALA A 44 -6.10 -4.43 17.66
N ARG A 45 -6.56 -5.58 17.13
CA ARG A 45 -6.76 -6.80 17.92
C ARG A 45 -5.47 -7.61 18.12
N THR A 46 -4.61 -7.72 17.11
CA THR A 46 -3.45 -8.61 17.14
C THR A 46 -2.18 -7.94 17.64
N ALA A 47 -2.03 -6.64 17.39
CA ALA A 47 -0.88 -5.85 17.82
C ALA A 47 -1.21 -4.90 18.98
N GLY A 48 -2.49 -4.61 19.25
CA GLY A 48 -2.87 -3.68 20.32
C GLY A 48 -2.52 -2.22 20.05
N VAL A 49 -2.18 -1.90 18.79
CA VAL A 49 -1.75 -0.57 18.36
C VAL A 49 -2.89 0.46 18.42
N ALA A 50 -2.54 1.71 18.70
CA ALA A 50 -3.48 2.83 18.58
C ALA A 50 -3.91 3.01 17.12
N THR A 51 -5.13 3.49 16.90
CA THR A 51 -5.63 3.75 15.54
C THR A 51 -6.26 5.12 15.43
N THR A 52 -6.16 5.76 14.26
CA THR A 52 -6.74 7.08 13.99
C THR A 52 -7.36 7.13 12.59
N GLU A 53 -8.29 8.07 12.40
CA GLU A 53 -8.83 8.45 11.09
C GLU A 53 -8.26 9.80 10.62
N ALA A 54 -7.48 10.49 11.46
CA ALA A 54 -6.82 11.75 11.12
C ALA A 54 -5.42 11.50 10.55
N THR A 55 -5.17 11.93 9.31
CA THR A 55 -3.85 11.80 8.66
C THR A 55 -2.69 12.38 9.47
N PRO A 56 -2.80 13.58 10.10
CA PRO A 56 -1.70 14.14 10.88
C PRO A 56 -1.30 13.33 12.12
N ASP A 57 -2.24 12.53 12.66
CA ASP A 57 -2.04 11.80 13.91
C ASP A 57 -1.47 10.39 13.67
N ALA A 58 -1.40 9.94 12.42
CA ALA A 58 -0.90 8.62 12.08
C ALA A 58 0.63 8.60 12.00
N THR A 59 1.26 7.53 12.48
CA THR A 59 2.69 7.26 12.21
C THR A 59 2.84 6.31 11.02
N VAL A 60 1.90 5.37 10.87
CA VAL A 60 1.82 4.44 9.73
C VAL A 60 0.45 4.57 9.06
N ILE A 61 0.45 4.74 7.74
CA ILE A 61 -0.76 4.82 6.92
C ILE A 61 -0.75 3.68 5.91
N GLN A 62 -1.61 2.69 6.10
CA GLN A 62 -1.82 1.65 5.09
C GLN A 62 -2.96 2.06 4.15
N THR A 63 -2.68 2.13 2.84
CA THR A 63 -3.62 2.65 1.85
C THR A 63 -3.82 1.72 0.65
N ARG A 64 -5.04 1.75 0.11
CA ARG A 64 -5.38 1.23 -1.21
C ARG A 64 -5.94 2.34 -2.10
N HIS A 65 -5.25 2.58 -3.22
CA HIS A 65 -5.62 3.48 -4.33
C HIS A 65 -5.60 5.00 -4.07
N ARG A 66 -5.31 5.48 -2.85
CA ARG A 66 -5.26 6.93 -2.57
C ARG A 66 -4.03 7.34 -1.78
N ILE A 67 -3.56 8.55 -2.06
CA ILE A 67 -2.68 9.31 -1.17
C ILE A 67 -3.58 10.31 -0.44
N PRO A 68 -3.44 10.50 0.89
CA PRO A 68 -4.15 11.57 1.59
C PRO A 68 -3.89 12.94 0.97
N GLU A 69 -4.92 13.80 0.95
CA GLU A 69 -4.77 15.19 0.49
C GLU A 69 -4.04 16.06 1.53
N THR A 70 -4.23 15.74 2.81
CA THR A 70 -3.46 16.33 3.89
C THR A 70 -1.97 16.02 3.68
N PRO A 71 -1.09 17.03 3.63
CA PRO A 71 0.34 16.81 3.45
C PRO A 71 0.92 15.87 4.50
N LEU A 72 1.74 14.94 4.04
CA LEU A 72 2.47 14.03 4.91
C LEU A 72 3.62 14.76 5.61
N GLN A 73 3.95 14.28 6.81
CA GLN A 73 5.01 14.83 7.65
C GLN A 73 6.20 13.86 7.72
N ALA A 74 7.38 14.40 8.03
CA ALA A 74 8.56 13.59 8.24
C ALA A 74 8.34 12.56 9.37
N GLY A 75 8.77 11.33 9.15
CA GLY A 75 8.58 10.22 10.09
C GLY A 75 7.31 9.40 9.84
N GLN A 76 6.36 9.88 9.05
CA GLN A 76 5.22 9.05 8.63
C GLN A 76 5.63 8.03 7.56
N ILE A 77 5.12 6.80 7.67
CA ILE A 77 5.32 5.74 6.68
C ILE A 77 4.01 5.45 5.97
N VAL A 78 4.00 5.48 4.63
CA VAL A 78 2.84 5.10 3.82
C VAL A 78 3.09 3.74 3.16
N VAL A 79 2.18 2.80 3.40
CA VAL A 79 2.22 1.44 2.85
C VAL A 79 1.14 1.29 1.79
N TYR A 80 1.55 1.12 0.53
CA TYR A 80 0.62 0.95 -0.60
C TYR A 80 0.27 -0.52 -0.85
N GLN A 81 -1.02 -0.81 -0.98
CA GLN A 81 -1.50 -2.08 -1.49
C GLN A 81 -1.42 -2.09 -3.02
N VAL A 82 -0.52 -2.92 -3.56
CA VAL A 82 -0.24 -2.99 -5.01
C VAL A 82 -0.72 -4.34 -5.57
N PRO A 83 -1.78 -4.38 -6.39
CA PRO A 83 -2.28 -5.62 -6.97
C PRO A 83 -1.39 -6.15 -8.10
N ILE A 84 -0.84 -5.26 -8.92
CA ILE A 84 0.08 -5.59 -10.04
C ILE A 84 1.30 -4.67 -9.87
N PRO A 85 2.47 -5.23 -9.48
CA PRO A 85 3.66 -4.42 -9.22
C PRO A 85 4.46 -4.09 -10.50
N GLU A 86 4.19 -4.80 -11.59
CA GLU A 86 4.91 -4.69 -12.86
C GLU A 86 4.22 -3.65 -13.77
N PRO A 87 4.79 -2.44 -13.96
CA PRO A 87 4.18 -1.40 -14.79
C PRO A 87 4.08 -1.79 -16.27
N LEU A 88 4.95 -2.68 -16.76
CA LEU A 88 4.95 -3.16 -18.14
C LEU A 88 3.97 -4.33 -18.36
N ARG A 89 3.27 -4.82 -17.32
CA ARG A 89 2.48 -6.06 -17.38
C ARG A 89 1.42 -6.08 -18.49
N PHE A 90 0.87 -4.91 -18.82
CA PHE A 90 -0.14 -4.75 -19.86
C PHE A 90 0.44 -4.43 -21.25
N ILE A 91 1.76 -4.49 -21.41
CA ILE A 91 2.49 -4.38 -22.68
C ILE A 91 3.16 -5.73 -22.95
N GLU A 92 3.88 -6.24 -21.96
CA GLU A 92 4.57 -7.52 -21.99
C GLU A 92 4.09 -8.39 -20.82
N PRO A 93 3.34 -9.48 -21.07
CA PRO A 93 2.82 -10.34 -20.01
C PRO A 93 3.85 -11.28 -19.39
N SER A 94 5.03 -11.48 -19.98
CA SER A 94 6.10 -12.34 -19.46
C SER A 94 6.96 -11.61 -18.42
N GLU A 95 6.98 -12.15 -17.20
CA GLU A 95 7.87 -11.67 -16.13
C GLU A 95 9.36 -11.76 -16.49
N THR A 96 9.75 -12.79 -17.25
CA THR A 96 11.14 -12.96 -17.68
C THR A 96 11.57 -11.85 -18.64
N GLU A 97 10.66 -11.44 -19.53
CA GLU A 97 10.92 -10.36 -20.49
C GLU A 97 10.91 -9.00 -19.78
N THR A 98 9.88 -8.70 -18.97
CA THR A 98 9.84 -7.41 -18.25
C THR A 98 11.02 -7.23 -17.32
N ARG A 99 11.52 -8.30 -16.68
CA ARG A 99 12.76 -8.26 -15.89
C ARG A 99 13.99 -7.89 -16.73
N THR A 100 14.09 -8.44 -17.94
CA THR A 100 15.19 -8.11 -18.87
C THR A 100 15.08 -6.65 -19.34
N MET A 101 13.87 -6.20 -19.68
CA MET A 101 13.61 -4.81 -20.06
C MET A 101 13.98 -3.84 -18.92
N HIS A 102 13.58 -4.13 -17.68
CA HIS A 102 13.99 -3.36 -16.51
C HIS A 102 15.51 -3.33 -16.33
N ALA A 103 16.18 -4.48 -16.48
CA ALA A 103 17.64 -4.58 -16.36
C ALA A 103 18.40 -3.77 -17.41
N LEU A 104 17.82 -3.61 -18.60
CA LEU A 104 18.39 -2.85 -19.72
C LEU A 104 17.88 -1.41 -19.82
N ASN A 105 17.01 -0.96 -18.91
CA ASN A 105 16.26 0.31 -19.00
C ASN A 105 15.47 0.47 -20.32
N ASP A 106 14.97 -0.63 -20.87
CA ASP A 106 14.20 -0.63 -22.11
C ASP A 106 12.72 -0.28 -21.87
N TYR A 107 12.45 1.02 -21.72
CA TYR A 107 11.10 1.56 -21.50
C TYR A 107 10.52 2.26 -22.73
N GLY A 108 11.11 2.05 -23.91
CA GLY A 108 10.65 2.66 -25.16
C GLY A 108 9.19 2.30 -25.48
N VAL A 109 8.81 1.05 -25.21
CA VAL A 109 7.44 0.54 -25.44
C VAL A 109 6.37 1.26 -24.62
N MET A 110 6.73 1.82 -23.45
CA MET A 110 5.79 2.61 -22.65
C MET A 110 5.44 3.91 -23.37
N HIS A 111 6.40 4.55 -24.03
CA HIS A 111 6.17 5.80 -24.77
C HIS A 111 5.28 5.60 -26.00
N VAL A 112 5.33 4.42 -26.63
CA VAL A 112 4.48 4.07 -27.78
C VAL A 112 3.02 3.85 -27.36
N LYS A 113 2.80 3.43 -26.11
CA LYS A 113 1.45 3.14 -25.59
C LYS A 113 0.68 4.38 -25.13
N LEU A 114 1.38 5.46 -24.75
CA LEU A 114 0.78 6.67 -24.16
C LEU A 114 -0.26 7.36 -25.06
#